data_AF-Q6NID6-F1
#
_entry.id   AF-Q6NID6-F1
#
_cell.length_a   1.000
_cell.length_b   1.000
_cell.length_c   1.000
_cell.angle_alpha   90.00
_cell.angle_beta   90.00
_cell.angle_gamma   90.00
#
_symmetry.space_group_name_H-M   'P 1'
#
loop_
_entity.id
_entity.type
_entity.pdbx_description
1 polymer ?
#
loop_
_entity_poly.entity_id
_entity_poly.type
_entity_poly.pdbx_seq_one_letter_code
_entity_poly.pdbx_strand_id
1 'polypeptide(L)'
;MSSPAPQQVPKSPVAVVLIAVLATLCVVAALVLVGLKTGVIESNDKTSATAASAPESKKNDAPEQVAMRPQYPTLPAGAMSANDAAKAGEPAGNFNNVWIGSSVTSPQFARAVRDAYASNCVATQQLNATLSVHSEVTGLDYSMQCSDNGQFVTCTGGNNAVVYIG
;
A
#
# COMPACT_ATOMS: atom_id res chain seq x y z
N MET A 1 -30.82 -60.28 -0.37
CA MET A 1 -29.63 -59.78 0.34
C MET A 1 -29.26 -58.42 -0.24
N SER A 2 -29.85 -57.35 0.29
CA SER A 2 -29.55 -55.97 -0.14
C SER A 2 -28.48 -55.40 0.77
N SER A 3 -27.30 -55.10 0.23
CA SER A 3 -26.27 -54.31 0.91
C SER A 3 -26.69 -52.83 0.98
N PRO A 4 -26.42 -52.13 2.10
CA PRO A 4 -26.64 -50.70 2.19
C PRO A 4 -25.54 -49.91 1.45
N ALA A 5 -25.95 -48.84 0.76
CA ALA A 5 -25.05 -47.89 0.12
C ALA A 5 -24.23 -47.08 1.16
N PRO A 6 -22.98 -46.68 0.85
CA PRO A 6 -22.18 -45.87 1.76
C PRO A 6 -22.74 -44.44 1.84
N GLN A 7 -23.09 -44.03 3.06
CA GLN A 7 -23.47 -42.66 3.41
C GLN A 7 -22.24 -41.74 3.24
N GLN A 8 -22.35 -40.76 2.36
CA GLN A 8 -21.33 -39.72 2.18
C GLN A 8 -21.43 -38.70 3.32
N VAL A 9 -20.34 -38.56 4.08
CA VAL A 9 -20.22 -37.59 5.18
C VAL A 9 -20.18 -36.16 4.59
N PRO A 10 -21.03 -35.21 5.02
CA PRO A 10 -20.96 -33.84 4.54
C PRO A 10 -19.70 -33.15 5.09
N LYS A 11 -18.73 -32.89 4.21
CA LYS A 11 -17.47 -32.19 4.55
C LYS A 11 -17.73 -30.68 4.54
N SER A 12 -17.61 -30.06 5.73
CA SER A 12 -17.69 -28.61 5.92
C SER A 12 -16.66 -27.87 5.05
N PRO A 13 -17.04 -26.74 4.40
CA PRO A 13 -16.17 -25.99 3.50
C PRO A 13 -14.89 -25.47 4.18
N VAL A 14 -14.92 -25.33 5.51
CA VAL A 14 -13.78 -24.87 6.33
C VAL A 14 -12.62 -25.88 6.31
N ALA A 15 -12.92 -27.17 6.29
CA ALA A 15 -11.90 -28.22 6.27
C ALA A 15 -11.22 -28.36 4.90
N VAL A 16 -11.93 -28.03 3.81
CA VAL A 16 -11.40 -28.09 2.44
C VAL A 16 -10.44 -26.93 2.18
N VAL A 17 -10.74 -25.74 2.70
CA VAL A 17 -9.90 -24.54 2.53
C VAL A 17 -8.56 -24.67 3.27
N LEU A 18 -8.55 -25.21 4.49
CA LEU A 18 -7.32 -25.41 5.28
C LEU A 18 -6.33 -26.38 4.63
N ILE A 19 -6.82 -27.44 3.98
CA ILE A 19 -5.96 -28.43 3.29
C ILE A 19 -5.39 -27.84 2.00
N ALA A 20 -6.17 -27.03 1.27
CA ALA A 20 -5.72 -26.36 0.04
C ALA A 20 -4.63 -25.29 0.31
N VAL A 21 -4.72 -24.58 1.43
CA VAL A 21 -3.72 -23.56 1.82
C VAL A 21 -2.38 -24.21 2.24
N LEU A 22 -2.40 -25.34 2.96
CA LEU A 22 -1.17 -26.04 3.32
C LEU A 22 -0.44 -26.66 2.11
N ALA A 23 -1.18 -27.21 1.13
CA ALA A 23 -0.57 -27.81 -0.05
C ALA A 23 0.03 -26.76 -1.01
N THR A 24 -0.59 -25.60 -1.13
CA THR A 24 -0.09 -24.50 -1.99
C THR A 24 1.15 -23.84 -1.38
N LEU A 25 1.24 -23.70 -0.05
CA LEU A 25 2.43 -23.17 0.62
C LEU A 25 3.70 -24.03 0.37
N CYS A 26 3.55 -25.36 0.30
CA CYS A 26 4.67 -26.28 0.06
C CYS A 26 5.21 -26.23 -1.37
N VAL A 27 4.38 -25.91 -2.38
CA VAL A 27 4.80 -25.86 -3.78
C VAL A 27 5.62 -24.61 -4.10
N VAL A 28 5.31 -23.47 -3.45
CA VAL A 28 6.01 -22.20 -3.70
C VAL A 28 7.44 -22.22 -3.14
N ALA A 29 7.67 -22.89 -2.01
CA ALA A 29 9.02 -23.02 -1.42
C ALA A 29 9.99 -23.83 -2.29
N ALA A 30 9.49 -24.79 -3.09
CA ALA A 30 10.33 -25.60 -3.98
C ALA A 30 10.75 -24.86 -5.25
N LEU A 31 9.94 -23.91 -5.75
CA LEU A 31 10.22 -23.17 -6.99
C LEU A 31 11.28 -22.06 -6.82
N VAL A 32 11.51 -21.57 -5.61
CA VAL A 32 12.49 -20.49 -5.35
C VAL A 32 13.93 -21.01 -5.26
N LEU A 33 14.15 -22.31 -5.03
CA LEU A 33 15.50 -22.88 -4.84
C LEU A 33 16.20 -23.39 -6.12
N VAL A 34 15.53 -23.39 -7.28
CA VAL A 34 16.08 -23.95 -8.54
C VAL A 34 16.56 -22.86 -9.53
N GLY A 35 16.37 -21.57 -9.23
CA GLY A 35 16.72 -20.46 -10.14
C GLY A 35 18.18 -19.99 -10.11
N LEU A 36 19.10 -20.71 -9.44
CA LEU A 36 20.46 -20.23 -9.18
C LEU A 36 21.56 -21.08 -9.84
N LYS A 37 21.43 -21.54 -11.09
CA LYS A 37 22.57 -22.02 -11.92
C LYS A 37 22.35 -21.82 -13.44
N THR A 38 23.15 -20.91 -14.01
CA THR A 38 23.74 -20.86 -15.38
C THR A 38 22.85 -20.63 -16.62
N GLY A 39 23.14 -19.54 -17.35
CA GLY A 39 23.15 -19.57 -18.82
C GLY A 39 22.72 -18.30 -19.58
N VAL A 40 23.70 -17.59 -20.15
CA VAL A 40 23.67 -16.81 -21.42
C VAL A 40 22.89 -15.48 -21.43
N ILE A 41 23.60 -14.37 -21.21
CA ILE A 41 23.23 -13.07 -21.78
C ILE A 41 24.09 -12.86 -23.02
N GLU A 42 23.48 -13.09 -24.17
CA GLU A 42 24.01 -12.76 -25.49
C GLU A 42 23.19 -11.58 -26.02
N SER A 43 23.81 -10.41 -26.16
CA SER A 43 23.28 -9.30 -26.95
C SER A 43 24.40 -8.33 -27.33
N ASN A 44 24.89 -8.56 -28.54
CA ASN A 44 25.47 -7.64 -29.52
C ASN A 44 26.23 -6.39 -29.05
N ASP A 45 27.54 -6.43 -29.36
CA ASP A 45 28.37 -5.27 -29.60
C ASP A 45 27.87 -4.50 -30.83
N LYS A 46 27.47 -3.24 -30.64
CA LYS A 46 27.61 -2.25 -31.69
C LYS A 46 28.01 -0.90 -31.08
N THR A 47 29.32 -0.77 -30.98
CA THR A 47 30.06 0.49 -30.93
C THR A 47 29.42 1.60 -31.78
N SER A 48 29.12 2.73 -31.13
CA SER A 48 29.36 4.06 -31.70
C SER A 48 29.58 5.05 -30.56
N ALA A 49 30.82 5.52 -30.49
CA ALA A 49 31.29 6.50 -29.53
C ALA A 49 30.74 7.89 -29.85
N THR A 50 30.30 8.60 -28.81
CA THR A 50 30.50 10.05 -28.68
C THR A 50 30.71 10.35 -27.21
N ALA A 51 31.94 10.76 -26.90
CA ALA A 51 32.34 11.25 -25.59
C ALA A 51 31.74 12.65 -25.39
N ALA A 52 30.99 12.83 -24.31
CA ALA A 52 30.75 14.13 -23.70
C ALA A 52 30.88 13.96 -22.19
N SER A 53 31.83 14.69 -21.64
CA SER A 53 32.32 14.68 -20.27
C SER A 53 31.23 14.90 -19.21
N ALA A 54 31.43 14.27 -18.05
CA ALA A 54 30.65 14.40 -16.83
C ALA A 54 30.54 15.86 -16.32
N PRO A 55 29.59 16.14 -15.40
CA PRO A 55 29.97 15.95 -14.00
C PRO A 55 28.95 15.15 -13.18
N GLU A 56 29.51 14.16 -12.49
CA GLU A 56 29.20 13.71 -11.13
C GLU A 56 28.11 14.50 -10.40
N SER A 57 26.85 14.08 -10.56
CA SER A 57 25.78 14.47 -9.63
C SER A 57 25.88 13.59 -8.40
N LYS A 58 26.60 14.14 -7.43
CA LYS A 58 26.72 13.75 -6.02
C LYS A 58 25.78 12.63 -5.60
N LYS A 59 26.37 11.45 -5.42
CA LYS A 59 25.96 10.49 -4.39
C LYS A 59 26.11 11.18 -3.04
N ASN A 60 25.06 11.88 -2.60
CA ASN A 60 24.94 12.28 -1.21
C ASN A 60 24.54 11.04 -0.42
N ASP A 61 25.55 10.28 -0.04
CA ASP A 61 25.57 9.43 1.15
C ASP A 61 25.57 10.39 2.36
N ALA A 62 24.43 11.05 2.57
CA ALA A 62 24.16 11.81 3.79
C ALA A 62 23.43 10.84 4.73
N PRO A 63 23.82 10.76 6.02
CA PRO A 63 23.02 10.00 6.97
C PRO A 63 21.59 10.50 6.89
N GLU A 64 20.64 9.56 6.85
CA GLU A 64 19.20 9.78 6.80
C GLU A 64 18.77 10.54 8.07
N GLN A 65 19.06 11.83 8.09
CA GLN A 65 18.53 12.77 9.05
C GLN A 65 17.04 12.77 8.75
N VAL A 66 16.26 12.18 9.65
CA VAL A 66 14.79 12.22 9.62
C VAL A 66 14.39 13.67 9.47
N ALA A 67 14.15 14.10 8.23
CA ALA A 67 13.74 15.45 7.95
C ALA A 67 12.39 15.63 8.64
N MET A 68 12.32 16.56 9.58
CA MET A 68 11.08 16.81 10.30
C MET A 68 10.00 17.20 9.29
N ARG A 69 8.90 16.47 9.31
CA ARG A 69 7.77 16.67 8.41
C ARG A 69 7.19 18.08 8.58
N PRO A 70 6.85 18.80 7.49
CA PRO A 70 6.28 20.14 7.60
C PRO A 70 5.02 20.15 8.46
N GLN A 71 4.92 21.12 9.36
CA GLN A 71 3.74 21.29 10.20
C GLN A 71 2.55 21.87 9.41
N TYR A 72 2.81 22.57 8.30
CA TYR A 72 1.80 23.18 7.45
C TYR A 72 2.07 22.86 5.98
N PRO A 73 1.63 21.70 5.48
CA PRO A 73 1.84 21.28 4.11
C PRO A 73 1.04 22.12 3.10
N THR A 74 1.54 22.22 1.88
CA THR A 74 0.77 22.84 0.78
C THR A 74 -0.10 21.77 0.12
N LEU A 75 -1.40 21.79 0.42
CA LEU A 75 -2.35 20.82 -0.13
C LEU A 75 -2.83 21.19 -1.54
N PRO A 76 -3.23 20.20 -2.37
CA PRO A 76 -3.90 20.47 -3.63
C PRO A 76 -5.15 21.33 -3.47
N ALA A 77 -5.44 22.15 -4.48
CA ALA A 77 -6.62 23.00 -4.49
C ALA A 77 -7.91 22.15 -4.37
N GLY A 78 -8.87 22.64 -3.58
CA GLY A 78 -10.13 21.93 -3.34
C GLY A 78 -10.07 20.88 -2.23
N ALA A 79 -8.94 20.71 -1.54
CA ALA A 79 -8.87 19.87 -0.35
C ALA A 79 -9.81 20.39 0.76
N MET A 80 -10.59 19.49 1.38
CA MET A 80 -11.56 19.83 2.42
C MET A 80 -11.27 19.07 3.72
N SER A 81 -11.26 19.75 4.87
CA SER A 81 -10.96 19.12 6.17
C SER A 81 -11.97 18.02 6.54
N ALA A 82 -11.46 16.84 6.92
CA ALA A 82 -12.25 15.63 7.18
C ALA A 82 -12.34 15.25 8.67
N ASN A 83 -11.50 15.83 9.51
CA ASN A 83 -11.48 15.65 10.96
C ASN A 83 -11.28 16.98 11.71
N ASP A 84 -11.40 16.96 13.03
CA ASP A 84 -11.37 18.17 13.85
C ASP A 84 -9.98 18.82 13.89
N ALA A 85 -8.90 18.02 13.86
CA ALA A 85 -7.53 18.55 13.78
C ALA A 85 -7.33 19.41 12.51
N ALA A 86 -7.72 18.87 11.35
CA ALA A 86 -7.63 19.59 10.08
C ALA A 86 -8.59 20.79 9.99
N LYS A 87 -9.70 20.78 10.74
CA LYS A 87 -10.62 21.92 10.83
C LYS A 87 -10.09 23.03 11.74
N ALA A 88 -9.43 22.66 12.83
CA ALA A 88 -8.80 23.58 13.76
C ALA A 88 -7.48 24.15 13.23
N GLY A 89 -6.91 23.56 12.17
CA GLY A 89 -5.62 23.98 11.63
C GLY A 89 -4.45 23.52 12.50
N GLU A 90 -4.61 22.38 13.17
CA GLU A 90 -3.56 21.80 14.00
C GLU A 90 -2.32 21.46 13.17
N PRO A 91 -1.13 21.44 13.79
CA PRO A 91 0.09 21.05 13.10
C PRO A 91 -0.02 19.65 12.49
N ALA A 92 0.23 19.56 11.19
CA ALA A 92 -0.01 18.39 10.37
C ALA A 92 0.94 17.25 10.68
N GLY A 93 2.26 17.48 10.64
CA GLY A 93 3.35 16.49 10.43
C GLY A 93 3.46 15.25 11.32
N ASN A 94 2.44 14.90 12.10
CA ASN A 94 2.26 13.69 12.89
C ASN A 94 1.19 12.71 12.31
N PHE A 95 0.73 12.90 11.07
CA PHE A 95 -0.30 12.05 10.41
C PHE A 95 -1.70 12.10 11.05
N ASN A 96 -1.97 13.07 11.92
CA ASN A 96 -3.27 13.21 12.56
C ASN A 96 -4.27 14.02 11.72
N ASN A 97 -3.80 14.82 10.77
CA ASN A 97 -4.69 15.69 10.00
C ASN A 97 -5.19 14.97 8.75
N VAL A 98 -6.48 15.13 8.43
CA VAL A 98 -7.11 14.43 7.32
C VAL A 98 -7.90 15.39 6.45
N TRP A 99 -7.71 15.30 5.14
CA TRP A 99 -8.47 16.04 4.15
C TRP A 99 -9.01 15.13 3.05
N ILE A 100 -10.13 15.55 2.47
CA ILE A 100 -10.77 14.95 1.30
C ILE A 100 -10.23 15.65 0.06
N GLY A 101 -9.81 14.88 -0.94
CA GLY A 101 -9.35 15.38 -2.23
C GLY A 101 -10.30 15.11 -3.41
N SER A 102 -11.41 14.41 -3.19
CA SER A 102 -12.42 14.15 -4.23
C SER A 102 -13.85 14.17 -3.71
N SER A 103 -14.80 14.55 -4.56
CA SER A 103 -16.22 14.72 -4.19
C SER A 103 -16.94 13.43 -3.82
N VAL A 104 -16.38 12.28 -4.21
CA VAL A 104 -16.91 10.94 -3.93
C VAL A 104 -16.46 10.40 -2.56
N THR A 105 -15.48 11.04 -1.93
CA THR A 105 -14.94 10.63 -0.63
C THR A 105 -15.71 11.30 0.50
N SER A 106 -16.32 10.50 1.37
CA SER A 106 -16.98 11.02 2.57
C SER A 106 -15.95 11.33 3.67
N PRO A 107 -16.22 12.30 4.58
CA PRO A 107 -15.37 12.54 5.74
C PRO A 107 -15.16 11.31 6.61
N GLN A 108 -16.18 10.47 6.76
CA GLN A 108 -16.14 9.22 7.51
C GLN A 108 -15.12 8.26 6.90
N PHE A 109 -15.19 8.04 5.58
CA PHE A 109 -14.26 7.15 4.89
C PHE A 109 -12.83 7.70 4.93
N ALA A 110 -12.65 9.01 4.75
CA ALA A 110 -11.32 9.62 4.85
C ALA A 110 -10.65 9.38 6.21
N ARG A 111 -11.41 9.44 7.33
CA ARG A 111 -10.89 9.12 8.66
C ARG A 111 -10.54 7.65 8.81
N ALA A 112 -11.36 6.73 8.30
CA ALA A 112 -11.06 5.30 8.29
C ALA A 112 -9.76 4.99 7.52
N VAL A 113 -9.51 5.69 6.41
CA VAL A 113 -8.25 5.57 5.66
C VAL A 113 -7.06 6.03 6.51
N ARG A 114 -7.17 7.15 7.24
CA ARG A 114 -6.14 7.59 8.17
C ARG A 114 -5.88 6.56 9.27
N ASP A 115 -6.93 6.00 9.87
CA ASP A 115 -6.80 5.01 10.94
C ASP A 115 -6.06 3.75 10.45
N ALA A 116 -6.42 3.27 9.25
CA ALA A 116 -5.73 2.16 8.60
C ALA A 116 -4.27 2.50 8.27
N TYR A 117 -4.00 3.72 7.80
CA TYR A 117 -2.65 4.19 7.51
C TYR A 117 -1.79 4.26 8.77
N ALA A 118 -2.28 4.89 9.84
CA ALA A 118 -1.57 4.99 11.12
C ALA A 118 -1.26 3.59 11.69
N SER A 119 -2.23 2.68 11.62
CA SER A 119 -2.04 1.28 12.03
C SER A 119 -0.98 0.58 11.19
N ASN A 120 -0.97 0.80 9.87
CA ASN A 120 0.06 0.26 8.99
C ASN A 120 1.46 0.82 9.32
N CYS A 121 1.59 2.14 9.50
CA CYS A 121 2.88 2.76 9.84
C CYS A 121 3.45 2.22 11.14
N VAL A 122 2.61 1.99 12.16
CA VAL A 122 3.05 1.36 13.41
C VAL A 122 3.52 -0.08 13.17
N ALA A 123 2.84 -0.83 12.32
CA ALA A 123 3.15 -2.24 12.06
C ALA A 123 4.38 -2.45 11.15
N THR A 124 4.56 -1.59 10.14
CA THR A 124 5.53 -1.81 9.05
C THR A 124 6.68 -0.82 9.07
N GLN A 125 6.51 0.33 9.73
CA GLN A 125 7.39 1.50 9.64
C GLN A 125 7.54 2.04 8.20
N GLN A 126 6.61 1.70 7.30
CA GLN A 126 6.59 2.16 5.92
C GLN A 126 5.58 3.31 5.77
N LEU A 127 5.98 4.35 5.03
CA LEU A 127 5.11 5.50 4.72
C LEU A 127 4.34 5.33 3.41
N ASN A 128 4.75 4.39 2.55
CA ASN A 128 4.05 4.00 1.34
C ASN A 128 3.40 2.64 1.58
N ALA A 129 2.11 2.50 1.28
CA ALA A 129 1.36 1.29 1.62
C ALA A 129 0.17 1.06 0.68
N THR A 130 -0.22 -0.21 0.55
CA THR A 130 -1.53 -0.62 0.03
C THR A 130 -2.39 -1.01 1.22
N LEU A 131 -3.56 -0.39 1.37
CA LEU A 131 -4.48 -0.62 2.49
C LEU A 131 -5.80 -1.18 1.99
N SER A 132 -6.40 -2.11 2.73
CA SER A 132 -7.82 -2.47 2.59
C SER A 132 -8.60 -1.73 3.67
N VAL A 133 -9.55 -0.88 3.28
CA VAL A 133 -10.27 0.01 4.20
C VAL A 133 -11.77 -0.18 4.06
N HIS A 134 -12.44 -0.51 5.16
CA HIS A 134 -13.89 -0.64 5.21
C HIS A 134 -14.57 0.74 5.24
N SER A 135 -15.57 0.92 4.40
CA SER A 135 -16.40 2.12 4.35
C SER A 135 -17.74 1.87 5.01
N GLU A 136 -17.97 2.47 6.18
CA GLU A 136 -19.28 2.43 6.84
C GLU A 136 -20.39 3.10 6.02
N VAL A 137 -20.03 4.01 5.10
CA VAL A 137 -20.99 4.73 4.25
C VAL A 137 -21.56 3.82 3.16
N THR A 138 -20.76 2.89 2.64
CA THR A 138 -21.17 2.00 1.54
C THR A 138 -21.28 0.54 1.94
N GLY A 139 -20.76 0.15 3.11
CA GLY A 139 -20.66 -1.22 3.59
C GLY A 139 -19.63 -2.08 2.86
N LEU A 140 -18.72 -1.47 2.09
CA LEU A 140 -17.75 -2.16 1.24
C LEU A 140 -16.31 -1.86 1.66
N ASP A 141 -15.42 -2.81 1.39
CA ASP A 141 -13.98 -2.63 1.52
C ASP A 141 -13.38 -2.09 0.22
N TYR A 142 -12.54 -1.06 0.34
CA TYR A 142 -11.83 -0.46 -0.77
C TYR A 142 -10.32 -0.62 -0.60
N SER A 143 -9.65 -0.97 -1.69
CA SER A 143 -8.18 -0.90 -1.78
C SER A 143 -7.74 0.54 -2.00
N MET A 144 -6.81 1.02 -1.17
CA MET A 144 -6.27 2.37 -1.19
C MET A 144 -4.74 2.31 -1.27
N GLN A 145 -4.17 2.99 -2.26
CA GLN A 145 -2.73 3.18 -2.41
C GLN A 145 -2.31 4.50 -1.77
N CYS A 146 -1.50 4.41 -0.72
CA CYS A 146 -0.94 5.56 -0.02
C CYS A 146 0.51 5.79 -0.43
N SER A 147 0.83 7.02 -0.83
CA SER A 147 2.17 7.45 -1.14
C SER A 147 2.54 8.73 -0.40
N ASP A 148 3.69 8.73 0.23
CA ASP A 148 4.26 9.88 0.94
C ASP A 148 5.14 10.72 0.00
N ASN A 149 4.93 12.04 0.00
CA ASN A 149 5.74 12.99 -0.78
C ASN A 149 6.65 13.87 0.09
N GLY A 150 6.83 13.52 1.37
CA GLY A 150 7.55 14.32 2.36
C GLY A 150 6.77 15.49 2.98
N GLN A 151 5.60 15.86 2.43
CA GLN A 151 4.73 16.91 2.98
C GLN A 151 3.41 16.37 3.52
N PHE A 152 2.76 15.46 2.79
CA PHE A 152 1.52 14.77 3.13
C PHE A 152 1.47 13.43 2.40
N VAL A 153 0.73 12.50 2.96
CA VAL A 153 0.47 11.21 2.35
C VAL A 153 -0.77 11.36 1.50
N THR A 154 -0.70 10.89 0.26
CA THR A 154 -1.86 10.83 -0.63
C THR A 154 -2.30 9.39 -0.74
N CYS A 155 -3.52 9.09 -0.27
CA CYS A 155 -4.16 7.80 -0.43
C CYS A 155 -5.22 7.88 -1.53
N THR A 156 -5.05 7.12 -2.61
CA THR A 156 -6.00 7.03 -3.73
C THR A 156 -6.50 5.61 -3.92
N GLY A 157 -7.78 5.42 -4.23
CA GLY A 157 -8.29 4.08 -4.48
C GLY A 157 -9.79 4.01 -4.72
N GLY A 158 -10.31 2.78 -4.82
CA GLY A 158 -11.72 2.49 -5.06
C GLY A 158 -12.34 3.31 -6.20
N ASN A 159 -13.46 3.98 -5.91
CA ASN A 159 -14.26 4.77 -6.85
C ASN A 159 -13.69 6.18 -7.14
N ASN A 160 -12.38 6.33 -7.35
CA ASN A 160 -11.69 7.63 -7.42
C ASN A 160 -11.70 8.39 -6.08
N ALA A 161 -11.62 7.65 -4.98
CA ALA A 161 -11.46 8.26 -3.66
C ALA A 161 -10.05 8.86 -3.53
N VAL A 162 -9.96 10.06 -2.97
CA VAL A 162 -8.69 10.74 -2.71
C VAL A 162 -8.72 11.28 -1.29
N VAL A 163 -7.72 10.90 -0.50
CA VAL A 163 -7.53 11.32 0.89
C VAL A 163 -6.11 11.84 1.06
N TYR A 164 -5.96 12.96 1.76
CA TYR A 164 -4.66 13.49 2.16
C TYR A 164 -4.52 13.33 3.68
N ILE A 165 -3.35 12.85 4.12
CA ILE A 165 -3.01 12.69 5.54
C ILE A 165 -1.74 13.48 5.83
N GLY A 166 -1.82 14.38 6.79
CA GLY A 166 -0.74 15.28 7.17
C GLY A 166 -0.22 14.89 8.52
#